data_AF-A0A251U102-F1
#
_entry.id   AF-A0A251U102-F1
#
_cell.length_a   1.000
_cell.length_b   1.000
_cell.length_c   1.000
_cell.angle_alpha   90.00
_cell.angle_beta   90.00
_cell.angle_gamma   90.00
#
_symmetry.space_group_name_H-M   'P 1'
#
loop_
_entity.id
_entity.type
_entity.pdbx_description
1 polymer ?
#
loop_
_entity_poly.entity_id
_entity_poly.type
_entity_poly.pdbx_seq_one_letter_code
_entity_poly.pdbx_strand_id
1 'polypeptide(L)'
;MFEQCGGVSCFMISNHPYSNLLGAPEIIISGVTGVELLSGLHWYLKNLCGAHISWDKTGGSQLSSVPKAGSLPRMKDDGLLIQRPVPWNYYQNAVTSSYTFAWWDWERWEKEIDWMALQGINMPLAFTGQEAIWQKVFAKFNISSSDLNDFFGGPAFLAWSRMANLHGWGGPLPQSWLDQQLAMQKKILTTWTVTDFFKPIHQ
;
A
#
# COMPACT_ATOMS: atom_id res chain seq x y z
N MET A 1 -16.73 4.49 16.26
CA MET A 1 -15.28 4.21 16.39
C MET A 1 -14.46 5.48 16.64
N PHE A 2 -14.46 6.47 15.74
CA PHE A 2 -13.61 7.67 15.90
C PHE A 2 -13.81 8.44 17.23
N GLU A 3 -15.05 8.58 17.70
CA GLU A 3 -15.35 9.19 19.01
C GLU A 3 -14.85 8.33 20.18
N GLN A 4 -14.98 7.00 20.08
CA GLN A 4 -14.43 6.05 21.07
C GLN A 4 -12.90 6.10 21.09
N CYS A 5 -12.27 6.49 19.98
CA CYS A 5 -10.85 6.72 19.88
C CYS A 5 -10.42 8.13 20.32
N GLY A 6 -11.29 8.94 20.92
CA GLY A 6 -10.94 10.30 21.39
C GLY A 6 -10.58 11.27 20.27
N GLY A 7 -11.13 11.09 19.07
CA GLY A 7 -10.86 11.97 17.92
C GLY A 7 -9.53 11.70 17.21
N VAL A 8 -8.91 10.55 17.44
CA VAL A 8 -7.69 10.09 16.77
C VAL A 8 -7.97 8.78 16.03
N SER A 9 -7.31 8.52 14.91
CA SER A 9 -7.40 7.20 14.27
C SER A 9 -6.87 6.11 15.20
N CYS A 10 -7.66 5.06 15.42
CA CYS A 10 -7.30 3.95 16.30
C CYS A 10 -7.89 2.62 15.78
N PHE A 11 -7.37 1.52 16.34
CA PHE A 11 -7.99 0.20 16.22
C PHE A 11 -8.25 -0.40 17.60
N MET A 12 -9.22 -1.31 17.66
CA MET A 12 -9.60 -2.05 18.85
C MET A 12 -9.74 -3.53 18.53
N ILE A 13 -9.31 -4.37 19.47
CA ILE A 13 -9.34 -5.82 19.38
C ILE A 13 -10.00 -6.35 20.64
N SER A 14 -11.04 -7.16 20.51
CA SER A 14 -11.74 -7.77 21.64
C SER A 14 -12.18 -9.19 21.33
N ASN A 15 -12.48 -9.96 22.38
CA ASN A 15 -13.07 -11.28 22.22
C ASN A 15 -14.53 -11.13 21.78
N HIS A 16 -14.97 -11.98 20.84
CA HIS A 16 -16.38 -12.02 20.47
C HIS A 16 -17.22 -12.57 21.66
N PRO A 17 -18.39 -11.97 21.98
CA PRO A 17 -19.17 -12.35 23.18
C PRO A 17 -19.57 -13.82 23.23
N TYR A 18 -19.71 -14.46 22.06
CA TYR A 18 -20.12 -15.85 21.90
C TYR A 18 -18.99 -16.77 21.44
N SER A 19 -17.71 -16.40 21.67
CA SER A 19 -16.54 -17.15 21.19
C SER A 19 -16.45 -18.60 21.67
N ASN A 20 -17.27 -19.00 22.65
CA ASN A 20 -17.32 -20.37 23.18
C ASN A 20 -18.21 -21.30 22.35
N LEU A 21 -18.96 -20.78 21.36
CA LEU A 21 -19.79 -21.59 20.47
C LEU A 21 -18.96 -22.07 19.27
N LEU A 22 -19.07 -23.36 18.96
CA LEU A 22 -18.38 -23.95 17.82
C LEU A 22 -18.82 -23.27 16.52
N GLY A 23 -17.87 -22.71 15.76
CA GLY A 23 -18.13 -22.00 14.51
C GLY A 23 -18.57 -20.54 14.66
N ALA A 24 -18.66 -20.01 15.88
CA ALA A 24 -18.88 -18.58 16.08
C ALA A 24 -17.58 -17.79 15.82
N PRO A 25 -17.68 -16.50 15.43
CA PRO A 25 -16.52 -15.60 15.42
C PRO A 25 -15.85 -15.59 16.80
N GLU A 26 -14.51 -15.55 16.81
CA GLU A 26 -13.71 -15.61 18.04
C GLU A 26 -13.21 -14.23 18.47
N ILE A 27 -12.76 -13.43 17.51
CA ILE A 27 -12.11 -12.13 17.72
C ILE A 27 -12.82 -11.08 16.89
N ILE A 28 -13.06 -9.91 17.49
CA ILE A 28 -13.59 -8.72 16.83
C ILE A 28 -12.42 -7.75 16.69
N ILE A 29 -12.19 -7.27 15.46
CA ILE A 29 -11.24 -6.21 15.17
C ILE A 29 -12.03 -5.06 14.55
N SER A 30 -11.82 -3.85 15.05
CA SER A 30 -12.46 -2.63 14.57
C SER A 30 -11.42 -1.54 14.37
N GLY A 31 -11.56 -0.76 13.31
CA GLY A 31 -10.67 0.36 12.99
C GLY A 31 -11.47 1.58 12.56
N VAL A 32 -10.90 2.77 12.74
CA VAL A 32 -11.49 4.02 12.21
C VAL A 32 -11.47 4.03 10.69
N THR A 33 -10.37 3.54 10.11
CA THR A 33 -10.15 3.39 8.68
C THR A 33 -9.86 1.93 8.38
N GLY A 34 -9.86 1.57 7.10
CA GLY A 34 -9.44 0.23 6.72
C GLY A 34 -7.96 -0.06 7.06
N VAL A 35 -7.07 0.94 7.06
CA VAL A 35 -5.66 0.75 7.47
C VAL A 35 -5.57 0.42 8.95
N GLU A 36 -6.40 1.05 9.77
CA GLU A 36 -6.45 0.76 11.21
C GLU A 36 -6.98 -0.64 11.47
N LEU A 37 -8.01 -1.06 10.71
CA LEU A 37 -8.52 -2.43 10.75
C LEU A 37 -7.42 -3.45 10.45
N LEU A 38 -6.69 -3.27 9.35
CA LEU A 38 -5.63 -4.19 8.93
C LEU A 38 -4.39 -4.11 9.84
N SER A 39 -4.08 -2.94 10.39
CA SER A 39 -3.05 -2.77 11.42
C SER A 39 -3.41 -3.53 12.70
N GLY A 40 -4.68 -3.52 13.09
CA GLY A 40 -5.18 -4.31 14.22
C GLY A 40 -5.09 -5.81 13.96
N LEU A 41 -5.43 -6.26 12.75
CA LEU A 41 -5.22 -7.65 12.32
C LEU A 41 -3.75 -8.04 12.39
N HIS A 42 -2.86 -7.21 11.83
CA HIS A 42 -1.42 -7.47 11.87
C HIS A 42 -0.89 -7.51 13.31
N TRP A 43 -1.34 -6.59 14.17
CA TRP A 43 -0.98 -6.58 15.59
C TRP A 43 -1.39 -7.89 16.27
N TYR A 44 -2.63 -8.34 16.05
CA TYR A 44 -3.13 -9.58 16.63
C TYR A 44 -2.32 -10.79 16.16
N LEU A 45 -2.11 -10.92 14.84
CA LEU A 45 -1.33 -12.01 14.26
C LEU A 45 0.10 -12.05 14.80
N LYS A 46 0.75 -10.89 14.91
CA LYS A 46 2.13 -10.79 15.39
C LYS A 46 2.26 -11.09 16.87
N ASN A 47 1.42 -10.48 17.71
CA ASN A 47 1.62 -10.50 19.16
C ASN A 47 0.96 -11.70 19.84
N LEU A 48 -0.15 -12.20 19.30
CA LEU A 48 -0.89 -13.32 19.89
C LEU A 48 -0.71 -14.63 19.12
N CYS A 49 -0.63 -14.58 17.79
CA CYS A 49 -0.45 -15.79 16.98
C CYS A 49 1.03 -16.08 16.64
N GLY A 50 1.97 -15.22 17.04
CA GLY A 50 3.40 -15.37 16.74
C GLY A 50 3.76 -15.35 15.25
N ALA A 51 2.87 -14.81 14.41
CA ALA A 51 3.05 -14.76 12.97
C ALA A 51 3.96 -13.59 12.55
N HIS A 52 4.54 -13.69 11.35
CA HIS A 52 5.37 -12.63 10.78
C HIS A 52 5.05 -12.44 9.30
N ILE A 53 4.90 -11.19 8.86
CA ILE A 53 4.58 -10.83 7.47
C ILE A 53 5.61 -9.80 6.99
N SER A 54 6.34 -10.15 5.95
CA SER A 54 7.38 -9.31 5.33
C SER A 54 7.45 -9.57 3.82
N TRP A 55 8.34 -8.86 3.12
CA TRP A 55 8.60 -9.17 1.72
C TRP A 55 9.21 -10.56 1.56
N ASP A 56 8.94 -11.19 0.40
CA ASP A 56 9.42 -12.55 0.09
C ASP A 56 10.94 -12.68 0.26
N LYS A 57 11.71 -11.67 -0.15
CA LYS A 57 13.18 -11.66 -0.02
C LYS A 57 13.69 -11.45 1.41
N THR A 58 12.84 -11.06 2.35
CA THR A 58 13.19 -10.80 3.76
C THR A 58 12.56 -11.80 4.73
N GLY A 59 12.00 -12.90 4.22
CA GLY A 59 11.40 -13.97 5.03
C GLY A 59 9.92 -14.23 4.74
N GLY A 60 9.29 -13.45 3.86
CA GLY A 60 7.92 -13.67 3.41
C GLY A 60 6.89 -13.66 4.54
N SER A 61 5.82 -14.44 4.35
CA SER A 61 4.72 -14.61 5.30
C SER A 61 4.83 -15.94 6.06
N GLN A 62 5.22 -15.85 7.34
CA GLN A 62 5.30 -16.98 8.27
C GLN A 62 4.02 -17.03 9.10
N LEU A 63 3.06 -17.84 8.64
CA LEU A 63 1.72 -17.96 9.23
C LEU A 63 1.46 -19.33 9.89
N SER A 64 2.44 -20.23 9.91
CA SER A 64 2.29 -21.60 10.41
C SER A 64 1.98 -21.67 11.91
N SER A 65 2.32 -20.62 12.67
CA SER A 65 2.00 -20.50 14.09
C SER A 65 0.57 -20.05 14.36
N VAL A 66 -0.16 -19.57 13.34
CA VAL A 66 -1.55 -19.12 13.49
C VAL A 66 -2.45 -20.33 13.75
N PRO A 67 -3.12 -20.40 14.91
CA PRO A 67 -4.01 -21.51 15.20
C PRO A 67 -5.19 -21.58 14.24
N LYS A 68 -5.77 -22.77 14.10
CA LYS A 68 -7.02 -22.95 13.34
C LYS A 68 -8.17 -22.20 14.03
N ALA A 69 -9.19 -21.87 13.24
CA ALA A 69 -10.45 -21.35 13.77
C ALA A 69 -11.00 -22.29 14.86
N GLY A 70 -11.48 -21.71 15.96
CA GLY A 70 -11.90 -22.36 17.21
C GLY A 70 -10.77 -22.50 18.23
N SER A 71 -9.54 -22.09 17.92
CA SER A 71 -8.39 -22.12 18.82
C SER A 71 -7.56 -20.84 18.78
N LEU A 72 -8.16 -19.74 18.30
CA LEU A 72 -7.46 -18.47 18.23
C LEU A 72 -7.18 -17.91 19.63
N PRO A 73 -5.98 -17.38 19.91
CA PRO A 73 -5.64 -16.90 21.24
C PRO A 73 -6.50 -15.72 21.67
N ARG A 74 -7.20 -15.87 22.79
CA ARG A 74 -8.10 -14.82 23.30
C ARG A 74 -7.32 -13.61 23.81
N MET A 75 -7.91 -12.42 23.65
CA MET A 75 -7.43 -11.21 24.31
C MET A 75 -7.50 -11.39 25.83
N LYS A 76 -6.48 -10.92 26.54
CA LYS A 76 -6.53 -10.76 28.00
C LYS A 76 -7.37 -9.50 28.30
N ASP A 77 -8.10 -9.51 29.42
CA ASP A 77 -9.00 -8.43 29.86
C ASP A 77 -10.12 -8.09 28.84
N ASP A 78 -10.77 -6.93 28.98
CA ASP A 78 -11.96 -6.52 28.19
C ASP A 78 -11.65 -6.14 26.72
N GLY A 79 -10.40 -6.27 26.29
CA GLY A 79 -9.93 -5.92 24.95
C GLY A 79 -8.77 -4.92 24.96
N LEU A 80 -8.33 -4.52 23.78
CA LEU A 80 -7.21 -3.62 23.55
C LEU A 80 -7.63 -2.50 22.60
N LEU A 81 -7.29 -1.26 22.94
CA LEU A 81 -7.42 -0.10 22.05
C LEU A 81 -6.03 0.50 21.83
N ILE A 82 -5.66 0.70 20.56
CA ILE A 82 -4.40 1.34 20.17
C ILE A 82 -4.69 2.52 19.25
N GLN A 83 -4.35 3.71 19.72
CA GLN A 83 -4.35 4.94 18.92
C GLN A 83 -3.07 5.05 18.10
N ARG A 84 -3.19 5.62 16.90
CA ARG A 84 -2.02 5.99 16.11
C ARG A 84 -1.25 7.10 16.83
N PRO A 85 0.10 7.01 16.90
CA PRO A 85 0.91 8.05 17.52
C PRO A 85 1.03 9.31 16.65
N VAL A 86 0.88 9.17 15.32
CA VAL A 86 0.96 10.26 14.36
C VAL A 86 -0.15 10.19 13.31
N PRO A 87 -0.59 11.34 12.75
CA PRO A 87 -1.64 11.36 11.74
C PRO A 87 -1.25 10.67 10.42
N TRP A 88 0.03 10.75 10.05
CA TRP A 88 0.53 10.27 8.76
C TRP A 88 1.73 9.34 8.93
N ASN A 89 1.58 8.09 8.49
CA ASN A 89 2.67 7.15 8.30
C ASN A 89 2.99 7.11 6.80
N TYR A 90 4.06 7.80 6.44
CA TYR A 90 4.53 7.93 5.07
C TYR A 90 5.30 6.69 4.61
N TYR A 91 5.23 6.38 3.32
CA TYR A 91 5.99 5.29 2.71
C TYR A 91 6.48 5.62 1.30
N GLN A 92 7.62 5.01 0.94
CA GLN A 92 8.35 5.09 -0.33
C GLN A 92 9.30 6.28 -0.46
N ASN A 93 10.24 6.21 -1.40
CA ASN A 93 11.00 7.35 -1.89
C ASN A 93 10.74 7.47 -3.40
N ALA A 94 10.90 8.66 -3.97
CA ALA A 94 10.85 8.84 -5.43
C ALA A 94 11.77 7.84 -6.16
N VAL A 95 12.96 7.55 -5.61
CA VAL A 95 13.90 6.58 -6.23
C VAL A 95 13.42 5.13 -6.17
N THR A 96 12.54 4.78 -5.25
CA THR A 96 12.02 3.41 -5.11
C THR A 96 11.24 2.98 -6.35
N SER A 97 10.62 3.94 -7.07
CA SER A 97 9.90 3.64 -8.32
C SER A 97 10.80 3.05 -9.41
N SER A 98 12.10 3.39 -9.38
CA SER A 98 13.08 2.90 -10.35
C SER A 98 13.90 1.74 -9.82
N TYR A 99 14.36 1.81 -8.57
CA TYR A 99 15.19 0.76 -7.98
C TYR A 99 14.43 -0.52 -7.63
N THR A 100 13.13 -0.41 -7.38
CA THR A 100 12.36 -1.54 -6.85
C THR A 100 11.12 -1.81 -7.70
N PHE A 101 10.34 -0.78 -8.03
CA PHE A 101 9.00 -0.97 -8.61
C PHE A 101 8.96 -1.02 -10.14
N ALA A 102 10.06 -0.68 -10.82
CA ALA A 102 10.08 -0.51 -12.27
C ALA A 102 9.47 -1.70 -13.02
N TRP A 103 9.72 -2.92 -12.54
CA TRP A 103 9.29 -4.14 -13.23
C TRP A 103 8.15 -4.86 -12.51
N TRP A 104 7.44 -4.20 -11.60
CA TRP A 104 6.34 -4.81 -10.88
C TRP A 104 5.09 -4.94 -11.77
N ASP A 105 4.51 -6.13 -11.74
CA ASP A 105 3.17 -6.38 -12.24
C ASP A 105 2.11 -6.08 -11.17
N TRP A 106 0.85 -6.36 -11.49
CA TRP A 106 -0.26 -6.12 -10.57
C TRP A 106 -0.19 -7.02 -9.35
N GLU A 107 0.14 -8.30 -9.51
CA GLU A 107 0.21 -9.25 -8.41
C GLU A 107 1.22 -8.82 -7.35
N ARG A 108 2.37 -8.26 -7.77
CA ARG A 108 3.34 -7.71 -6.83
C ARG A 108 2.86 -6.42 -6.18
N TRP A 109 2.20 -5.52 -6.92
CA TRP A 109 1.62 -4.30 -6.36
C TRP A 109 0.53 -4.59 -5.34
N GLU A 110 -0.36 -5.53 -5.61
CA GLU A 110 -1.44 -5.95 -4.70
C GLU A 110 -0.87 -6.41 -3.35
N LYS A 111 0.16 -7.28 -3.38
CA LYS A 111 0.89 -7.69 -2.16
C LYS A 111 1.53 -6.51 -1.42
N GLU A 112 2.06 -5.51 -2.13
CA GLU A 112 2.63 -4.33 -1.48
C GLU A 112 1.56 -3.51 -0.79
N ILE A 113 0.40 -3.34 -1.42
CA ILE A 113 -0.72 -2.57 -0.88
C ILE A 113 -1.24 -3.23 0.40
N ASP A 114 -1.41 -4.55 0.40
CA ASP A 114 -1.80 -5.31 1.60
C ASP A 114 -0.76 -5.15 2.70
N TRP A 115 0.54 -5.30 2.36
CA TRP A 115 1.62 -5.13 3.32
C TRP A 115 1.64 -3.71 3.90
N MET A 116 1.48 -2.69 3.08
CA MET A 116 1.41 -1.29 3.50
C MET A 116 0.28 -1.08 4.53
N ALA A 117 -0.91 -1.64 4.27
CA ALA A 117 -2.04 -1.51 5.17
C ALA A 117 -1.82 -2.25 6.50
N LEU A 118 -1.24 -3.47 6.46
CA LEU A 118 -0.85 -4.22 7.66
C LEU A 118 0.20 -3.46 8.50
N GLN A 119 1.12 -2.72 7.87
CA GLN A 119 2.10 -1.89 8.57
C GLN A 119 1.55 -0.54 9.05
N GLY A 120 0.27 -0.23 8.80
CA GLY A 120 -0.33 1.04 9.22
C GLY A 120 0.09 2.25 8.40
N ILE A 121 0.60 2.05 7.19
CA ILE A 121 0.92 3.13 6.26
C ILE A 121 -0.39 3.74 5.77
N ASN A 122 -0.48 5.07 5.70
CA ASN A 122 -1.68 5.76 5.21
C ASN A 122 -1.38 6.90 4.23
N MET A 123 -0.10 7.14 3.92
CA MET A 123 0.34 8.19 2.99
C MET A 123 1.47 7.70 2.06
N PRO A 124 1.17 6.85 1.07
CA PRO A 124 2.14 6.39 0.07
C PRO A 124 2.27 7.35 -1.13
N LEU A 125 3.43 7.31 -1.79
CA LEU A 125 3.62 7.97 -3.09
C LEU A 125 2.89 7.22 -4.21
N ALA A 126 2.30 7.96 -5.15
CA ALA A 126 1.52 7.44 -6.27
C ALA A 126 2.18 7.84 -7.62
N PHE A 127 3.39 7.34 -7.88
CA PHE A 127 4.28 7.82 -8.95
C PHE A 127 4.14 7.09 -10.30
N THR A 128 3.37 6.00 -10.36
CA THR A 128 3.24 5.17 -11.56
C THR A 128 2.49 5.92 -12.67
N GLY A 129 2.98 5.84 -13.91
CA GLY A 129 2.28 6.36 -15.11
C GLY A 129 2.31 7.87 -15.34
N GLN A 130 3.14 8.65 -14.61
CA GLN A 130 3.24 10.10 -14.77
C GLN A 130 3.62 10.52 -16.21
N GLU A 131 4.45 9.73 -16.89
CA GLU A 131 4.91 10.03 -18.26
C GLU A 131 3.75 10.06 -19.26
N ALA A 132 2.70 9.24 -19.04
CA ALA A 132 1.50 9.26 -19.88
C ALA A 132 0.68 10.55 -19.70
N ILE A 133 0.76 11.19 -18.54
CA ILE A 133 0.14 12.49 -18.28
C ILE A 133 0.98 13.59 -18.92
N TRP A 134 2.31 13.55 -18.74
CA TRP A 134 3.22 14.51 -19.39
C TRP A 134 3.14 14.47 -20.91
N GLN A 135 3.05 13.28 -21.53
CA GLN A 135 2.83 13.15 -22.98
C GLN A 135 1.58 13.94 -23.44
N LYS A 136 0.47 13.86 -22.69
CA LYS A 136 -0.75 14.62 -22.98
C LYS A 136 -0.60 16.11 -22.77
N VAL A 137 0.20 16.53 -21.78
CA VAL A 137 0.51 17.94 -21.55
C VAL A 137 1.33 18.48 -22.72
N PHE A 138 2.42 17.81 -23.10
CA PHE A 138 3.28 18.22 -24.21
C PHE A 138 2.54 18.29 -25.55
N ALA A 139 1.62 17.35 -25.81
CA ALA A 139 0.77 17.40 -27.00
C ALA A 139 -0.07 18.69 -27.11
N LYS A 140 -0.48 19.30 -25.99
CA LYS A 140 -1.19 20.60 -25.99
C LYS A 140 -0.30 21.78 -26.41
N PHE A 141 1.02 21.58 -26.42
CA PHE A 141 2.00 22.55 -26.87
C PHE A 141 2.58 22.19 -28.25
N ASN A 142 1.91 21.32 -29.01
CA ASN A 142 2.32 20.86 -30.35
C ASN A 142 3.68 20.12 -30.38
N ILE A 143 4.10 19.55 -29.25
CA ILE A 143 5.28 18.68 -29.17
C ILE A 143 4.85 17.27 -29.56
N SER A 144 5.48 16.70 -30.59
CA SER A 144 5.16 15.38 -31.11
C SER A 144 5.73 14.26 -30.23
N SER A 145 5.22 13.03 -30.39
CA SER A 145 5.78 11.88 -29.69
C SER A 145 7.25 11.63 -30.04
N SER A 146 7.66 11.92 -31.29
CA SER A 146 9.06 11.82 -31.71
C SER A 146 9.96 12.86 -31.05
N ASP A 147 9.45 14.06 -30.76
CA ASP A 147 10.20 15.09 -30.04
C ASP A 147 10.47 14.68 -28.59
N LEU A 148 9.69 13.75 -28.04
CA LEU A 148 9.83 13.24 -26.67
C LEU A 148 10.75 12.02 -26.56
N ASN A 149 11.29 11.50 -27.68
CA ASN A 149 12.13 10.30 -27.67
C ASN A 149 13.36 10.45 -26.76
N ASP A 150 13.95 11.64 -26.70
CA ASP A 150 15.15 11.95 -25.88
C ASP A 150 14.81 12.74 -24.60
N PHE A 151 13.52 12.90 -24.29
CA PHE A 151 13.06 13.61 -23.10
C PHE A 151 12.95 12.68 -21.88
N PHE A 152 12.14 11.62 -21.98
CA PHE A 152 11.96 10.70 -20.86
C PHE A 152 13.16 9.75 -20.71
N GLY A 153 13.56 9.50 -19.46
CA GLY A 153 14.46 8.38 -19.16
C GLY A 153 13.79 7.03 -19.40
N GLY A 154 14.60 5.98 -19.55
CA GLY A 154 14.10 4.60 -19.58
C GLY A 154 13.48 4.16 -18.26
N PRO A 155 12.73 3.03 -18.22
CA PRO A 155 11.99 2.58 -17.04
C PRO A 155 12.78 2.56 -15.72
N ALA A 156 14.01 2.04 -15.78
CA ALA A 156 14.92 1.94 -14.63
C ALA A 156 15.52 3.28 -14.19
N PHE A 157 15.28 4.37 -14.91
CA PHE A 157 15.87 5.69 -14.68
C PHE A 157 14.83 6.81 -14.48
N LEU A 158 13.54 6.48 -14.55
CA LEU A 158 12.43 7.42 -14.44
C LEU A 158 12.45 8.27 -13.18
N ALA A 159 12.89 7.73 -12.04
CA ALA A 159 12.96 8.50 -10.80
C ALA A 159 13.84 9.76 -10.94
N TRP A 160 15.05 9.61 -11.49
CA TRP A 160 15.93 10.77 -11.71
C TRP A 160 15.44 11.66 -12.84
N SER A 161 14.79 11.09 -13.85
CA SER A 161 14.18 11.86 -14.93
C SER A 161 13.07 12.78 -14.42
N ARG A 162 12.17 12.26 -13.58
CA ARG A 162 11.09 13.02 -12.92
C ARG A 162 11.62 14.11 -12.00
N MET A 163 12.77 13.88 -11.36
CA MET A 163 13.47 14.86 -10.52
C MET A 163 14.35 15.83 -11.33
N ALA A 164 14.25 15.82 -12.66
CA ALA A 164 15.01 16.68 -13.57
C ALA A 164 16.55 16.54 -13.47
N ASN A 165 17.04 15.41 -12.98
CA ASN A 165 18.48 15.13 -12.90
C ASN A 165 19.02 14.52 -14.20
N LEU A 166 18.16 13.89 -15.02
CA LEU A 166 18.53 13.28 -16.29
C LEU A 166 17.38 13.35 -17.32
N HIS A 167 17.71 13.21 -18.60
CA HIS A 167 16.75 13.05 -19.68
C HIS A 167 17.29 12.03 -20.70
N GLY A 168 16.40 11.33 -21.41
CA GLY A 168 16.71 10.40 -22.51
C GLY A 168 17.45 9.10 -22.15
N TRP A 169 18.24 9.05 -21.08
CA TRP A 169 19.07 7.88 -20.77
C TRP A 169 18.26 6.59 -20.56
N GLY A 170 18.59 5.56 -21.34
CA GLY A 170 17.90 4.27 -21.33
C GLY A 170 16.52 4.27 -22.02
N GLY A 171 16.12 5.38 -22.64
CA GLY A 171 14.92 5.48 -23.47
C GLY A 171 15.15 5.06 -24.93
N PRO A 172 14.20 5.35 -25.83
CA PRO A 172 12.89 5.97 -25.57
C PRO A 172 11.92 5.01 -24.88
N LEU A 173 10.89 5.54 -24.21
CA LEU A 173 9.80 4.74 -23.69
C LEU A 173 8.84 4.34 -24.82
N PRO A 174 8.54 3.04 -25.02
CA PRO A 174 7.54 2.65 -26.00
C PRO A 174 6.14 3.07 -25.54
N GLN A 175 5.21 3.34 -26.47
CA GLN A 175 3.84 3.71 -26.13
C GLN A 175 3.15 2.64 -25.24
N SER A 176 3.45 1.36 -25.46
CA SER A 176 2.95 0.26 -24.64
C SER A 176 3.31 0.41 -23.16
N TRP A 177 4.49 0.95 -22.84
CA TRP A 177 4.88 1.25 -21.47
C TRP A 177 3.98 2.32 -20.85
N LEU A 178 3.77 3.44 -21.55
CA LEU A 178 2.93 4.54 -21.08
C LEU A 178 1.50 4.07 -20.79
N ASP A 179 0.93 3.29 -21.71
CA ASP A 179 -0.43 2.77 -21.60
C ASP A 179 -0.55 1.78 -20.43
N GLN A 180 0.41 0.85 -20.30
CA GLN A 180 0.45 -0.13 -19.20
C GLN A 180 0.62 0.54 -17.83
N GLN A 181 1.54 1.50 -17.71
CA GLN A 181 1.77 2.20 -16.44
C GLN A 181 0.57 3.07 -16.06
N LEU A 182 -0.10 3.72 -17.02
CA LEU A 182 -1.34 4.45 -16.76
C LEU A 182 -2.46 3.52 -16.28
N ALA A 183 -2.61 2.34 -16.91
CA ALA A 183 -3.58 1.34 -16.48
C ALA A 183 -3.26 0.80 -15.08
N MET A 184 -1.98 0.53 -14.79
CA MET A 184 -1.50 0.12 -13.47
C MET A 184 -1.85 1.14 -12.40
N GLN A 185 -1.57 2.42 -12.64
CA GLN A 185 -1.85 3.48 -11.69
C GLN A 185 -3.35 3.62 -11.38
N LYS A 186 -4.22 3.45 -12.39
CA LYS A 186 -5.67 3.44 -12.17
C LYS A 186 -6.11 2.28 -11.28
N LYS A 187 -5.50 1.09 -11.43
CA LYS A 187 -5.78 -0.05 -10.54
C LYS A 187 -5.33 0.24 -9.11
N ILE A 188 -4.09 0.72 -8.93
CA ILE A 188 -3.52 1.09 -7.62
C ILE A 188 -4.46 2.07 -6.89
N LEU A 189 -4.83 3.17 -7.56
CA LEU A 189 -5.68 4.21 -6.95
C LEU A 189 -7.08 3.69 -6.64
N THR A 190 -7.69 2.90 -7.53
CA THR A 190 -9.00 2.28 -7.25
C THR A 190 -8.94 1.45 -5.97
N THR A 191 -7.90 0.63 -5.79
CA THR A 191 -7.72 -0.18 -4.58
C THR A 191 -7.54 0.67 -3.32
N TRP A 192 -6.86 1.82 -3.44
CA TRP A 192 -6.64 2.73 -2.30
C TRP A 192 -7.89 3.50 -1.88
N THR A 193 -8.73 3.89 -2.85
CA THR A 193 -9.91 4.72 -2.60
C THR A 193 -11.16 3.93 -2.24
N VAL A 194 -11.36 2.73 -2.80
CA VAL A 194 -12.56 1.90 -2.53
C VAL A 194 -12.67 1.50 -1.06
N THR A 195 -11.56 1.56 -0.33
CA THR A 195 -11.41 1.09 1.04
C THR A 195 -11.07 2.21 2.04
N ASP A 196 -11.00 3.46 1.57
CA ASP A 196 -10.45 4.61 2.31
C ASP A 196 -9.12 4.27 3.03
N PHE A 197 -8.30 3.42 2.41
CA PHE A 197 -7.06 2.95 3.03
C PHE A 197 -6.01 4.07 3.05
N PHE A 198 -5.76 4.71 1.92
CA PHE A 198 -4.59 5.57 1.75
C PHE A 198 -4.93 6.95 1.21
N LYS A 199 -4.15 7.94 1.63
CA LYS A 199 -4.08 9.26 0.99
C LYS A 199 -2.88 9.30 0.04
N PRO A 200 -3.07 9.09 -1.28
CA PRO A 200 -1.99 9.14 -2.26
C PRO A 200 -1.34 10.52 -2.34
N ILE A 201 -0.02 10.55 -2.50
CA ILE A 201 0.70 11.75 -2.94
C ILE A 201 0.95 11.66 -4.46
N HIS A 202 0.37 12.60 -5.20
CA HIS A 202 0.55 12.75 -6.65
C HIS A 202 1.58 13.84 -6.97
N GLN A 203 2.01 13.88 -8.25
CA GLN A 203 2.70 15.02 -8.83
C GLN A 203 1.69 16.02 -9.40
#